data_AF-A0A7V3KP19-F1
#
_entry.id   AF-A0A7V3KP19-F1
#
_cell.length_a   1.000
_cell.length_b   1.000
_cell.length_c   1.000
_cell.angle_alpha   90.00
_cell.angle_beta   90.00
_cell.angle_gamma   90.00
#
_symmetry.space_group_name_H-M   'P 1'
#
loop_
_entity.id
_entity.type
_entity.pdbx_description
1 polymer ?
#
loop_
_entity_poly.entity_id
_entity_poly.type
_entity_poly.pdbx_seq_one_letter_code
_entity_poly.pdbx_strand_id
1 'polypeptide(L)'
;SEGERIRGLRIVEEFIKKGSERVKKEDVEKVVKNEEVIKNRVEELEGKLQKGIKEDLSLLISLIKDYWNDEYKVVPWRTIALIVFALLYLLNPLDLIPDLSLPFGLFDDLAVLGFVLASVKDDLEHYKRWKTSKGEKKEGT
;
A
#
# COMPACT_ATOMS: atom_id res chain seq x y z
N SER A 1 -16.99 -20.47 10.30
CA SER A 1 -17.91 -20.78 9.19
C SER A 1 -17.59 -19.88 7.99
N GLU A 2 -18.00 -20.25 6.77
CA GLU A 2 -17.77 -19.42 5.57
C GLU A 2 -18.39 -18.02 5.71
N GLY A 3 -19.57 -17.92 6.35
CA GLY A 3 -20.24 -16.65 6.63
C GLY A 3 -19.43 -15.71 7.52
N GLU A 4 -18.71 -16.23 8.51
CA GLU A 4 -17.85 -15.41 9.38
C GLU A 4 -16.62 -14.87 8.63
N ARG A 5 -16.05 -15.66 7.71
CA ARG A 5 -14.92 -15.22 6.87
C ARG A 5 -15.33 -14.10 5.92
N ILE A 6 -16.46 -14.25 5.24
CA ILE A 6 -17.02 -13.21 4.36
C ILE A 6 -17.31 -11.93 5.14
N ARG A 7 -17.87 -12.05 6.35
CA ARG A 7 -18.12 -10.89 7.21
C ARG A 7 -16.81 -10.19 7.60
N GLY A 8 -15.78 -10.95 7.96
CA GLY A 8 -14.46 -10.42 8.26
C GLY A 8 -13.86 -9.63 7.09
N LEU A 9 -13.90 -10.18 5.88
CA LEU A 9 -13.39 -9.51 4.68
C LEU A 9 -14.13 -8.19 4.38
N ARG A 10 -15.45 -8.14 4.57
CA ARG A 10 -16.22 -6.90 4.40
C ARG A 10 -15.83 -5.82 5.41
N ILE A 11 -15.56 -6.21 6.65
CA ILE A 11 -15.10 -5.27 7.69
C ILE A 11 -13.74 -4.68 7.30
N VAL A 12 -12.81 -5.52 6.81
CA VAL A 12 -11.50 -5.08 6.31
C VAL A 12 -11.66 -4.12 5.13
N GLU A 13 -12.50 -4.47 4.16
CA GLU A 13 -12.78 -3.63 3.00
C GLU A 13 -13.34 -2.26 3.40
N GLU A 14 -14.34 -2.22 4.27
CA GLU A 14 -14.92 -0.95 4.74
C GLU A 14 -13.93 -0.09 5.51
N PHE A 15 -13.11 -0.73 6.35
CA PHE A 15 -12.05 -0.07 7.11
C PHE A 15 -11.05 0.61 6.17
N ILE A 16 -10.55 -0.12 5.18
CA ILE A 16 -9.58 0.38 4.21
C ILE A 16 -10.18 1.50 3.36
N LYS A 17 -11.43 1.33 2.89
CA LYS A 17 -12.12 2.37 2.11
C LYS A 17 -12.25 3.67 2.90
N LYS A 18 -12.85 3.62 4.10
CA LYS A 18 -13.03 4.80 4.97
C LYS A 18 -11.71 5.43 5.40
N GLY A 19 -10.70 4.61 5.64
CA GLY A 19 -9.35 5.07 5.98
C GLY A 19 -8.69 5.81 4.82
N SER A 20 -8.72 5.22 3.63
CA SER A 20 -8.15 5.81 2.42
C SER A 20 -8.80 7.14 2.01
N GLU A 21 -10.10 7.33 2.28
CA GLU A 21 -10.79 8.60 2.01
C GLU A 21 -10.26 9.76 2.86
N ARG A 22 -9.60 9.47 3.99
CA ARG A 22 -9.04 10.46 4.90
C ARG A 22 -7.57 10.77 4.61
N VAL A 23 -6.93 10.01 3.74
CA VAL A 23 -5.53 10.21 3.33
C VAL A 23 -5.40 11.55 2.61
N LYS A 24 -4.38 12.32 3.00
CA LYS A 24 -4.06 13.62 2.42
C LYS A 24 -2.68 13.61 1.78
N LYS A 25 -2.31 14.73 1.16
CA LYS A 25 -1.02 14.88 0.49
C LYS A 25 0.15 14.77 1.48
N GLU A 26 -0.03 15.26 2.70
CA GLU A 26 0.99 15.20 3.77
C GLU A 26 1.30 13.76 4.17
N ASP A 27 0.33 12.85 4.06
CA ASP A 27 0.51 11.43 4.34
C ASP A 27 1.36 10.74 3.26
N VAL A 28 1.27 11.18 2.00
CA VAL A 28 2.16 10.74 0.93
C VAL A 28 3.61 11.10 1.25
N GLU A 29 3.83 12.33 1.73
CA GLU A 29 5.16 12.79 2.14
C GLU A 29 5.72 11.95 3.31
N LYS A 30 4.87 11.64 4.30
CA LYS A 30 5.25 10.75 5.41
C LYS A 30 5.74 9.39 4.92
N VAL A 31 5.03 8.78 3.97
CA VAL A 31 5.44 7.50 3.37
C VAL A 31 6.82 7.62 2.70
N VAL A 32 7.03 8.68 1.90
CA VAL A 32 8.31 8.89 1.22
C VAL A 32 9.46 9.10 2.22
N LYS A 33 9.23 9.88 3.28
CA LYS A 33 10.24 10.14 4.33
C LYS A 33 10.58 8.91 5.18
N ASN A 34 9.66 7.97 5.31
CA ASN A 34 9.80 6.77 6.12
C ASN A 34 10.03 5.50 5.28
N GLU A 35 10.44 5.63 4.02
CA GLU A 35 10.66 4.51 3.10
C GLU A 35 11.48 3.38 3.72
N GLU A 36 12.58 3.70 4.40
CA GLU A 36 13.48 2.69 4.98
C GLU A 36 12.81 1.93 6.12
N VAL A 37 12.04 2.63 6.96
CA VAL A 37 11.30 2.01 8.07
C VAL A 37 10.22 1.07 7.51
N ILE A 38 9.52 1.51 6.45
CA ILE A 38 8.53 0.68 5.75
C ILE A 38 9.19 -0.58 5.19
N LYS A 39 10.32 -0.44 4.48
CA LYS A 39 11.05 -1.56 3.90
C LYS A 39 11.46 -2.57 4.98
N ASN A 40 12.07 -2.11 6.06
CA ASN A 40 12.46 -2.98 7.18
C ASN A 40 11.26 -3.74 7.75
N ARG A 41 10.12 -3.06 7.90
CA ARG A 41 8.89 -3.70 8.39
C ARG A 41 8.34 -4.74 7.41
N VAL A 42 8.45 -4.51 6.12
CA VAL A 42 8.12 -5.51 5.09
C VAL A 42 9.04 -6.73 5.19
N GLU A 43 10.34 -6.52 5.41
CA GLU A 43 11.31 -7.62 5.58
C GLU A 43 11.01 -8.45 6.84
N GLU A 44 10.62 -7.82 7.96
CA GLU A 44 10.16 -8.53 9.16
C GLU A 44 8.94 -9.42 8.89
N LEU A 45 8.09 -9.02 7.95
CA LEU A 45 6.90 -9.78 7.56
C LEU A 45 7.19 -10.86 6.52
N GLU A 46 8.35 -10.86 5.85
CA GLU A 46 8.66 -11.85 4.79
C GLU A 46 8.52 -13.29 5.25
N GLY A 47 8.91 -13.60 6.50
CA GLY A 47 8.74 -14.93 7.07
C GLY A 47 7.28 -15.40 7.20
N LYS A 48 6.32 -14.48 7.08
CA LYS A 48 4.86 -14.71 7.14
C LYS A 48 4.16 -14.46 5.80
N LEU A 49 4.83 -13.81 4.85
CA LEU A 49 4.29 -13.42 3.56
C LEU A 49 4.46 -14.52 2.51
N GLN A 50 3.54 -14.57 1.55
CA GLN A 50 3.72 -15.41 0.37
C GLN A 50 4.85 -14.85 -0.52
N LYS A 51 5.54 -15.75 -1.22
CA LYS A 51 6.60 -15.39 -2.18
C LYS A 51 6.06 -14.41 -3.24
N GLY A 52 6.80 -13.34 -3.53
CA GLY A 52 6.38 -12.30 -4.48
C GLY A 52 5.83 -11.02 -3.84
N ILE A 53 5.39 -11.08 -2.58
CA ILE A 53 4.80 -9.89 -1.93
C ILE A 53 5.88 -8.82 -1.65
N LYS A 54 7.13 -9.19 -1.37
CA LYS A 54 8.23 -8.22 -1.18
C LYS A 54 8.41 -7.35 -2.43
N GLU A 55 8.41 -7.98 -3.60
CA GLU A 55 8.58 -7.32 -4.88
C GLU A 55 7.41 -6.38 -5.16
N ASP A 56 6.18 -6.83 -4.91
CA ASP A 56 4.98 -6.01 -5.08
C ASP A 56 4.97 -4.81 -4.13
N LEU A 57 5.34 -5.00 -2.86
CA LEU A 57 5.44 -3.93 -1.86
C LEU A 57 6.55 -2.93 -2.20
N SER A 58 7.70 -3.41 -2.68
CA SER A 58 8.77 -2.56 -3.20
C SER A 58 8.30 -1.72 -4.39
N LEU A 59 7.44 -2.30 -5.23
CA LEU A 59 6.84 -1.62 -6.37
C LEU A 59 5.78 -0.58 -5.94
N LEU A 60 4.98 -0.86 -4.89
CA LEU A 60 4.07 0.12 -4.28
C LEU A 60 4.83 1.35 -3.77
N ILE A 61 5.88 1.14 -2.99
CA ILE A 61 6.73 2.23 -2.46
C ILE A 61 7.32 3.04 -3.62
N SER A 62 7.78 2.35 -4.66
CA SER A 62 8.30 2.98 -5.87
C SER A 62 7.25 3.85 -6.56
N LEU A 63 6.01 3.36 -6.69
CA LEU A 63 4.89 4.11 -7.29
C LEU A 63 4.61 5.37 -6.49
N ILE A 64 4.58 5.30 -5.16
CA ILE A 64 4.38 6.48 -4.31
C ILE A 64 5.48 7.51 -4.51
N LYS A 65 6.75 7.09 -4.60
CA LYS A 65 7.88 8.00 -4.84
C LYS A 65 7.79 8.68 -6.20
N ASP A 66 7.56 7.92 -7.26
CA ASP A 66 7.47 8.47 -8.61
C ASP A 66 6.23 9.35 -8.77
N TYR A 67 5.14 9.04 -8.06
CA TYR A 67 3.98 9.92 -7.95
C TYR A 67 4.34 11.20 -7.19
N TRP A 68 5.01 11.12 -6.04
CA TRP A 68 5.39 12.27 -5.24
C TRP A 68 6.31 13.23 -6.01
N ASN A 69 7.25 12.69 -6.79
CA ASN A 69 8.21 13.44 -7.59
C ASN A 69 7.65 13.94 -8.94
N ASP A 70 6.34 13.86 -9.14
CA ASP A 70 5.64 14.22 -10.39
C ASP A 70 6.14 13.45 -11.65
N GLU A 71 6.81 12.32 -11.48
CA GLU A 71 7.31 11.49 -12.58
C GLU A 71 6.24 10.55 -13.17
N TYR A 72 5.26 10.13 -12.34
CA TYR A 72 4.18 9.23 -12.75
C TYR A 72 2.84 9.62 -12.12
N LYS A 73 1.97 10.29 -12.90
CA LYS A 73 0.65 10.79 -12.45
C LYS A 73 -0.54 10.11 -13.11
N VAL A 74 -0.31 8.98 -13.79
CA VAL A 74 -1.34 8.30 -14.58
C VAL A 74 -2.40 7.63 -13.70
N VAL A 75 -2.03 7.18 -12.51
CA VAL A 75 -2.95 6.50 -11.58
C VAL A 75 -3.90 7.48 -10.89
N PRO A 76 -5.14 7.05 -10.61
CA PRO A 76 -6.10 7.89 -9.89
C PRO A 76 -5.65 8.13 -8.45
N TRP A 77 -6.06 9.26 -7.85
CA TRP A 77 -5.77 9.59 -6.45
C TRP A 77 -6.17 8.47 -5.49
N ARG A 78 -7.28 7.78 -5.77
CA ARG A 78 -7.76 6.65 -4.97
C ARG A 78 -6.71 5.54 -4.82
N THR A 79 -5.95 5.25 -5.87
CA THR A 79 -4.89 4.23 -5.85
C THR A 79 -3.76 4.65 -4.93
N ILE A 80 -3.33 5.91 -5.03
CA ILE A 80 -2.33 6.50 -4.12
C ILE A 80 -2.82 6.46 -2.68
N ALA A 81 -4.07 6.84 -2.44
CA ALA A 81 -4.67 6.87 -1.11
C ALA A 81 -4.75 5.47 -0.47
N LEU A 82 -5.14 4.44 -1.23
CA LEU A 82 -5.17 3.05 -0.75
C LEU A 82 -3.77 2.55 -0.36
N ILE A 83 -2.77 2.82 -1.20
CA ILE A 83 -1.39 2.41 -0.95
C ILE A 83 -0.82 3.13 0.26
N VAL A 84 -0.96 4.46 0.33
CA VAL A 84 -0.49 5.27 1.46
C VAL A 84 -1.14 4.83 2.76
N PHE A 85 -2.44 4.55 2.75
CA PHE A 85 -3.14 4.02 3.91
C PHE A 85 -2.53 2.71 4.40
N ALA A 86 -2.30 1.73 3.52
CA ALA A 86 -1.69 0.46 3.91
C ALA A 86 -0.25 0.62 4.43
N LEU A 87 0.55 1.48 3.81
CA LEU A 87 1.95 1.69 4.21
C LEU A 87 2.07 2.43 5.55
N LEU A 88 1.22 3.43 5.80
CA LEU A 88 1.18 4.10 7.09
C LEU A 88 0.62 3.19 8.19
N TYR A 89 -0.33 2.32 7.85
CA TYR A 89 -0.85 1.31 8.78
C TYR A 89 0.28 0.37 9.21
N LEU A 90 1.17 0.00 8.28
CA LEU A 90 2.33 -0.84 8.57
C LEU A 90 3.37 -0.14 9.47
N LEU A 91 3.55 1.17 9.33
CA LEU A 91 4.45 1.96 10.18
C LEU A 91 3.90 2.10 11.61
N ASN A 92 2.68 2.60 11.71
CA ASN A 92 1.99 2.80 12.97
C ASN A 92 0.49 2.93 12.70
N PRO A 93 -0.32 1.90 13.02
CA PRO A 93 -1.77 1.94 12.84
C PRO A 93 -2.45 3.16 13.49
N LEU A 94 -1.86 3.70 14.55
CA LEU A 94 -2.41 4.83 15.31
C LEU A 94 -2.14 6.20 14.65
N ASP A 95 -1.18 6.31 13.73
CA ASP A 95 -0.80 7.60 13.12
C ASP A 95 -1.79 8.09 12.05
N LEU A 96 -2.59 7.18 11.49
CA LEU A 96 -3.53 7.49 10.42
C LEU A 96 -4.77 8.22 10.92
N ILE A 97 -5.38 7.72 12.01
CA ILE A 97 -6.66 8.21 12.53
C ILE A 97 -6.78 7.85 14.03
N PRO A 98 -6.58 8.81 14.95
CA PRO A 98 -6.68 8.57 16.39
C PRO A 98 -8.08 8.14 16.88
N ASP A 99 -9.12 8.41 16.07
CA ASP A 99 -10.55 8.20 16.40
C ASP A 99 -11.14 6.93 15.75
N LEU A 100 -10.31 6.12 15.08
CA LEU A 100 -10.75 4.82 14.59
C LEU A 100 -10.86 3.88 15.80
N SER A 101 -12.10 3.53 16.14
CA SER A 101 -12.38 2.40 17.02
C SER A 101 -11.98 1.11 16.30
N LEU A 102 -10.67 0.82 16.27
CA LEU A 102 -10.15 -0.44 15.75
C LEU A 102 -10.79 -1.57 16.57
N PRO A 103 -11.58 -2.48 15.99
CA PRO A 103 -11.91 -3.72 16.68
C PRO A 103 -10.59 -4.44 17.01
N PHE A 104 -10.20 -4.35 18.29
CA PHE A 104 -8.99 -4.99 18.81
C PHE A 104 -9.05 -6.50 18.46
N GLY A 105 -8.00 -7.00 17.82
CA GLY A 105 -7.82 -8.43 17.55
C GLY A 105 -8.26 -8.96 16.18
N LEU A 106 -8.62 -8.13 15.19
CA LEU A 106 -9.06 -8.62 13.86
C LEU A 106 -8.12 -8.33 12.67
N PHE A 107 -7.24 -7.34 12.73
CA PHE A 107 -6.46 -6.97 11.55
C PHE A 107 -5.06 -7.57 11.59
N ASP A 108 -4.92 -8.68 10.88
CA ASP A 108 -3.64 -9.17 10.41
C ASP A 108 -3.08 -8.15 9.41
N ASP A 109 -1.87 -7.61 9.62
CA ASP A 109 -1.20 -6.68 8.68
C ASP A 109 -1.27 -7.22 7.24
N LEU A 110 -1.24 -8.55 7.11
CA LEU A 110 -1.38 -9.30 5.87
C LEU A 110 -2.72 -9.11 5.15
N ALA A 111 -3.82 -8.99 5.89
CA ALA A 111 -5.15 -8.81 5.30
C ALA A 111 -5.29 -7.42 4.67
N VAL A 112 -4.76 -6.38 5.33
CA VAL A 112 -4.75 -5.01 4.80
C VAL A 112 -3.87 -4.94 3.55
N LEU A 113 -2.64 -5.45 3.62
CA LEU A 113 -1.72 -5.49 2.48
C LEU A 113 -2.30 -6.30 1.32
N GLY A 114 -2.85 -7.49 1.59
CA GLY A 114 -3.45 -8.36 0.58
C GLY A 114 -4.64 -7.71 -0.11
N PHE A 115 -5.52 -7.04 0.64
CA PHE A 115 -6.65 -6.32 0.06
C PHE A 115 -6.18 -5.16 -0.83
N VAL A 116 -5.22 -4.35 -0.38
CA VAL A 116 -4.72 -3.22 -1.17
C VAL A 116 -4.02 -3.69 -2.43
N LEU A 117 -3.13 -4.70 -2.33
CA LEU A 117 -2.48 -5.30 -3.50
C LEU A 117 -3.50 -5.82 -4.52
N ALA A 118 -4.54 -6.51 -4.06
CA ALA A 118 -5.62 -6.95 -4.93
C ALA A 118 -6.38 -5.78 -5.57
N SER A 119 -6.61 -4.71 -4.81
CA SER A 119 -7.37 -3.53 -5.26
C SER A 119 -6.62 -2.68 -6.28
N VAL A 120 -5.29 -2.63 -6.20
CA VAL A 120 -4.45 -1.78 -7.06
C VAL A 120 -3.68 -2.55 -8.13
N LYS A 121 -3.95 -3.86 -8.28
CA LYS A 121 -3.18 -4.76 -9.14
C LYS A 121 -3.02 -4.24 -10.57
N ASP A 122 -4.11 -3.81 -11.21
CA ASP A 122 -4.07 -3.37 -12.61
C ASP A 122 -3.26 -2.08 -12.78
N ASP A 123 -3.39 -1.14 -11.84
CA ASP A 123 -2.60 0.10 -11.80
C ASP A 123 -1.12 -0.20 -11.57
N LEU A 124 -0.83 -1.13 -10.66
CA LEU A 124 0.53 -1.54 -10.33
C LEU A 124 1.21 -2.23 -11.52
N GLU A 125 0.47 -3.04 -12.28
CA GLU A 125 0.94 -3.66 -13.51
C GLU A 125 1.21 -2.63 -14.62
N HIS A 126 0.36 -1.60 -14.77
CA HIS A 126 0.64 -0.49 -15.68
C HIS A 126 1.90 0.28 -15.29
N TYR A 127 2.04 0.58 -14.00
CA TYR A 127 3.21 1.26 -13.47
C TYR A 127 4.49 0.43 -13.67
N LYS A 128 4.44 -0.89 -13.42
CA LYS A 128 5.56 -1.81 -13.64
C LYS A 128 6.08 -1.74 -15.06
N ARG A 129 5.18 -1.84 -16.06
CA ARG A 129 5.52 -1.73 -17.49
C ARG A 129 6.18 -0.40 -17.80
N TRP A 130 5.62 0.70 -17.32
CA TRP A 130 6.20 2.03 -17.49
C TRP A 130 7.61 2.12 -16.88
N LYS A 131 7.79 1.63 -15.65
CA LYS A 131 9.06 1.68 -14.93
C LYS A 131 10.16 0.88 -15.63
N THR A 132 9.83 -0.33 -16.12
CA THR A 132 10.75 -1.13 -16.94
C THR A 132 11.16 -0.39 -18.21
N SER A 133 10.20 0.18 -18.95
CA SER A 133 10.50 0.94 -20.16
C SER A 133 11.36 2.19 -19.93
N LYS A 134 11.26 2.80 -18.74
CA LYS A 134 12.11 3.94 -18.32
C LYS A 134 13.53 3.46 -17.98
N GLY A 135 13.69 2.28 -17.41
CA GLY A 135 14.99 1.66 -17.12
C GLY A 135 15.76 1.31 -18.40
N GLU A 136 15.09 0.67 -19.37
CA GLU A 136 15.69 0.30 -20.66
C GLU A 136 16.19 1.53 -21.45
N LYS A 137 15.50 2.67 -21.35
CA LYS A 137 15.94 3.93 -22.00
C LYS A 137 17.20 4.55 -21.39
N LYS A 138 17.56 4.21 -20.15
CA LYS A 138 18.74 4.77 -19.47
C LYS A 138 20.04 4.00 -19.74
N GLU A 139 19.95 2.75 -20.17
CA GLU A 139 21.12 1.89 -20.46
C GLU A 139 21.52 1.89 -21.95
N GLY A 140 20.74 2.55 -22.80
CA GLY A 140 20.98 2.68 -24.25
C GLY A 140 21.49 4.03 -24.73
N THR A 141 22.02 4.89 -23.84
CA THR A 141 22.65 6.19 -24.17
C THR A 141 24.05 6.25 -23.58
#